data_AF-A0A5C6DST1-F1
#
_entry.id   AF-A0A5C6DST1-F1
#
_cell.length_a   1.000
_cell.length_b   1.000
_cell.length_c   1.000
_cell.angle_alpha   90.00
_cell.angle_beta   90.00
_cell.angle_gamma   90.00
#
_symmetry.space_group_name_H-M   'P 1'
#
loop_
_entity.id
_entity.type
_entity.pdbx_description
1 polymer ?
#
loop_
_entity_poly.entity_id
_entity_poly.type
_entity_poly.pdbx_seq_one_letter_code
_entity_poly.pdbx_strand_id
1 'polypeptide(L)'
;MDRHLPSRPTAHGGCQTLLWIGPRDAKELHEAYDFCERSASQIAYRHSIADAIQRPAMSVDRILFARINRAPFDWRFANTVLSKTDDIRAACLIGSLCDGVPHNERFAISESNRLRLASSSADVNQKLLLIKSHAWNQSLPAWLDGTDVSQPIIATTKKTVAVIAATFAAAEPILDLISDLGHSVVWIRSPESVRVRNIDQVIWDDSLASPATFQTWRHRTESVATQKNTKHAWIASSPRIDQSDSARRAGVDLVLSKPFSCRALSQWLAEKESIREGGSRLQNTLAKRSKVAA
;
A
#
# COMPACT_ATOMS: atom_id res chain seq x y z
N MET A 1 -25.22 -3.63 -34.58
CA MET A 1 -25.68 -2.69 -33.53
C MET A 1 -24.46 -2.32 -32.69
N ASP A 2 -23.62 -1.45 -33.22
CA ASP A 2 -22.43 -0.95 -32.54
C ASP A 2 -22.81 0.26 -31.70
N ARG A 3 -22.94 0.06 -30.39
CA ARG A 3 -23.07 1.18 -29.44
C ARG A 3 -21.68 1.73 -29.18
N HIS A 4 -21.22 2.63 -30.05
CA HIS A 4 -20.11 3.52 -29.72
C HIS A 4 -20.55 4.44 -28.56
N LEU A 5 -19.96 4.21 -27.38
CA LEU A 5 -20.05 5.14 -26.26
C LEU A 5 -18.95 6.20 -26.43
N PRO A 6 -19.27 7.50 -26.41
CA PRO A 6 -18.25 8.53 -26.35
C PRO A 6 -17.83 8.71 -24.89
N SER A 7 -16.75 8.06 -24.46
CA SER A 7 -16.09 8.38 -23.19
C SER A 7 -14.96 9.37 -23.46
N ARG A 8 -15.26 10.67 -23.33
CA ARG A 8 -14.23 11.70 -23.25
C ARG A 8 -13.59 11.59 -21.86
N PRO A 9 -12.26 11.42 -21.71
CA PRO A 9 -11.63 11.32 -20.40
C PRO A 9 -11.71 12.69 -19.73
N THR A 10 -12.60 12.83 -18.75
CA THR A 10 -12.53 13.94 -17.78
C THR A 10 -11.26 13.76 -16.98
N ALA A 11 -10.45 14.82 -16.85
CA ALA A 11 -9.22 14.89 -16.07
C ALA A 11 -9.45 14.77 -14.55
N HIS A 12 -10.25 13.80 -14.12
CA HIS A 12 -10.52 13.48 -12.73
C HIS A 12 -9.55 12.36 -12.36
N GLY A 13 -8.55 12.68 -11.52
CA GLY A 13 -7.48 11.74 -11.17
C GLY A 13 -7.97 10.43 -10.53
N GLY A 14 -9.13 10.41 -9.89
CA GLY A 14 -9.64 9.24 -9.17
C GLY A 14 -10.15 8.09 -10.04
N CYS A 15 -10.01 6.87 -9.53
CA CYS A 15 -10.59 5.66 -10.10
C CYS A 15 -12.13 5.73 -10.14
N GLN A 16 -12.71 5.58 -11.34
CA GLN A 16 -14.17 5.58 -11.52
C GLN A 16 -14.77 4.20 -11.24
N THR A 17 -14.39 3.20 -12.02
CA THR A 17 -14.87 1.82 -11.91
C THR A 17 -13.70 0.85 -11.81
N LEU A 18 -13.52 0.31 -10.60
CA LEU A 18 -12.56 -0.76 -10.34
C LEU A 18 -13.19 -2.12 -10.58
N LEU A 19 -12.61 -2.94 -11.46
CA LEU A 19 -12.92 -4.35 -11.58
C LEU A 19 -11.95 -5.18 -10.72
N TRP A 20 -12.44 -5.72 -9.61
CA TRP A 20 -11.70 -6.64 -8.74
C TRP A 20 -11.95 -8.09 -9.17
N ILE A 21 -10.88 -8.84 -9.46
CA ILE A 21 -10.94 -10.24 -9.90
C ILE A 21 -10.13 -11.11 -8.95
N GLY A 22 -10.79 -11.96 -8.17
CA GLY A 22 -10.15 -12.93 -7.28
C GLY A 22 -10.79 -12.97 -5.89
N PRO A 23 -10.14 -13.59 -4.89
CA PRO A 23 -10.66 -13.66 -3.53
C PRO A 23 -10.57 -12.28 -2.85
N ARG A 24 -11.68 -11.80 -2.30
CA ARG A 24 -11.73 -10.55 -1.50
C ARG A 24 -11.74 -10.79 0.01
N ASP A 25 -12.27 -11.96 0.42
CA ASP A 25 -12.43 -12.34 1.83
C ASP A 25 -11.17 -13.00 2.41
N ALA A 26 -10.11 -13.12 1.60
CA ALA A 26 -8.83 -13.62 2.07
C ALA A 26 -8.22 -12.63 3.05
N LYS A 27 -7.81 -13.12 4.24
CA LYS A 27 -7.29 -12.28 5.32
C LYS A 27 -6.19 -11.31 4.85
N GLU A 28 -5.27 -11.77 3.99
CA GLU A 28 -4.15 -10.96 3.49
C GLU A 28 -4.53 -9.87 2.48
N LEU A 29 -5.71 -9.98 1.87
CA LEU A 29 -6.19 -9.04 0.86
C LEU A 29 -7.36 -8.16 1.34
N HIS A 30 -7.95 -8.51 2.48
CA HIS A 30 -9.16 -7.87 3.00
C HIS A 30 -8.99 -6.36 3.19
N GLU A 31 -7.91 -5.91 3.84
CA GLU A 31 -7.65 -4.47 4.03
C GLU A 31 -7.50 -3.72 2.70
N ALA A 32 -6.85 -4.35 1.71
CA ALA A 32 -6.67 -3.77 0.39
C ALA A 32 -8.01 -3.66 -0.36
N TYR A 33 -8.87 -4.68 -0.26
CA TYR A 33 -10.23 -4.65 -0.81
C TYR A 33 -11.07 -3.56 -0.14
N ASP A 34 -11.07 -3.47 1.19
CA ASP A 34 -11.79 -2.44 1.95
C ASP A 34 -11.30 -1.03 1.63
N PHE A 35 -10.01 -0.86 1.34
CA PHE A 35 -9.47 0.40 0.83
C PHE A 35 -10.02 0.70 -0.57
N CYS A 36 -9.93 -0.25 -1.50
CA CYS A 36 -10.47 -0.11 -2.85
C CYS A 36 -11.97 0.24 -2.86
N GLU A 37 -12.77 -0.43 -2.04
CA GLU A 37 -14.22 -0.21 -1.94
C GLU A 37 -14.56 1.20 -1.44
N ARG A 38 -13.71 1.81 -0.60
CA ARG A 38 -13.89 3.18 -0.11
C ARG A 38 -13.35 4.24 -1.05
N SER A 39 -12.31 3.92 -1.83
CA SER A 39 -11.59 4.88 -2.67
C SER A 39 -12.11 4.95 -4.10
N ALA A 40 -12.59 3.85 -4.67
CA ALA A 40 -13.17 3.84 -6.01
C ALA A 40 -14.63 4.34 -5.97
N SER A 41 -15.06 5.10 -6.97
CA SER A 41 -16.46 5.52 -7.08
C SER A 41 -17.41 4.33 -7.22
N GLN A 42 -16.96 3.28 -7.90
CA GLN A 42 -17.68 2.03 -8.09
C GLN A 42 -16.71 0.85 -8.11
N ILE A 43 -17.12 -0.27 -7.50
CA ILE A 43 -16.39 -1.54 -7.57
C ILE A 43 -17.27 -2.65 -8.18
N ALA A 44 -16.72 -3.34 -9.20
CA ALA A 44 -17.29 -4.54 -9.78
C ALA A 44 -16.46 -5.75 -9.32
N TYR A 45 -17.08 -6.66 -8.57
CA TYR A 45 -16.41 -7.84 -8.03
C TYR A 45 -16.65 -9.09 -8.89
N ARG A 46 -15.59 -9.86 -9.18
CA ARG A 46 -15.62 -11.15 -9.86
C ARG A 46 -14.73 -12.14 -9.15
N HIS A 47 -15.16 -13.40 -9.05
CA HIS A 47 -14.38 -14.42 -8.33
C HIS A 47 -13.23 -14.97 -9.18
N SER A 48 -13.34 -14.88 -10.52
CA SER A 48 -12.34 -15.39 -11.47
C SER A 48 -12.35 -14.59 -12.77
N ILE A 49 -11.35 -14.82 -13.62
CA ILE A 49 -11.28 -14.21 -14.96
C ILE A 49 -12.43 -14.72 -15.84
N ALA A 50 -12.78 -16.01 -15.75
CA ALA A 50 -13.90 -16.58 -16.49
C ALA A 50 -15.22 -15.87 -16.14
N ASP A 51 -15.43 -15.60 -14.86
CA ASP A 51 -16.59 -14.86 -14.37
C ASP A 51 -16.60 -13.39 -14.87
N ALA A 52 -15.45 -12.74 -14.90
CA ALA A 52 -15.32 -11.39 -15.46
C ALA A 52 -15.65 -11.30 -16.95
N ILE A 53 -15.42 -12.38 -17.71
CA ILE A 53 -15.79 -12.48 -19.13
C ILE A 53 -17.28 -12.69 -19.31
N GLN A 54 -17.87 -13.60 -18.53
CA GLN A 54 -19.31 -13.90 -18.60
C GLN A 54 -20.16 -12.72 -18.14
N ARG A 55 -19.66 -11.95 -17.16
CA ARG A 55 -20.33 -10.78 -16.60
C ARG A 55 -19.44 -9.56 -16.75
N PRO A 56 -19.28 -8.99 -17.95
CA PRO A 56 -18.44 -7.81 -18.13
C PRO A 56 -18.98 -6.64 -17.31
N ALA A 57 -18.08 -5.86 -16.72
CA ALA A 57 -18.43 -4.58 -16.11
C ALA A 57 -18.34 -3.48 -17.18
N MET A 58 -19.21 -2.47 -17.08
CA MET A 58 -19.19 -1.31 -17.97
C MET A 58 -18.22 -0.25 -17.44
N SER A 59 -17.63 0.53 -18.36
CA SER A 59 -16.83 1.72 -18.03
C SER A 59 -15.67 1.46 -17.05
N VAL A 60 -15.06 0.27 -17.13
CA VAL A 60 -13.90 -0.10 -16.31
C VAL A 60 -12.69 0.72 -16.72
N ASP A 61 -12.10 1.46 -15.78
CA ASP A 61 -10.85 2.20 -15.97
C ASP A 61 -9.68 1.56 -15.20
N ARG A 62 -9.96 0.71 -14.21
CA ARG A 62 -8.97 -0.01 -13.41
C ARG A 62 -9.33 -1.48 -13.26
N ILE A 63 -8.33 -2.37 -13.40
CA ILE A 63 -8.47 -3.80 -13.12
C ILE A 63 -7.46 -4.21 -12.05
N LEU A 64 -7.95 -4.85 -10.98
CA LEU A 64 -7.11 -5.47 -9.97
C LEU A 64 -7.31 -6.99 -9.98
N PHE A 65 -6.25 -7.72 -10.29
CA PHE A 65 -6.21 -9.17 -10.08
C PHE A 65 -5.74 -9.46 -8.65
N ALA A 66 -6.44 -10.31 -7.93
CA ALA A 66 -6.10 -10.75 -6.58
C ALA A 66 -5.73 -12.23 -6.62
N ARG A 67 -4.54 -12.57 -6.11
CA ARG A 67 -4.04 -13.96 -6.09
C ARG A 67 -3.51 -14.30 -4.70
N ILE A 68 -3.96 -15.42 -4.13
CA ILE A 68 -3.54 -15.88 -2.79
C ILE A 68 -2.77 -17.21 -2.83
N ASN A 69 -2.71 -17.86 -3.99
CA ASN A 69 -1.99 -19.11 -4.18
C ASN A 69 -1.36 -19.19 -5.58
N ARG A 70 -0.45 -20.15 -5.77
CA ARG A 70 0.25 -20.39 -7.04
C ARG A 70 -0.56 -21.24 -8.01
N ALA A 71 -1.89 -21.29 -7.87
CA ALA A 71 -2.71 -21.96 -8.87
C ALA A 71 -2.46 -21.33 -10.25
N PRO A 72 -2.55 -22.13 -11.33
CA PRO A 72 -2.38 -21.63 -12.68
C PRO A 72 -3.23 -20.37 -12.90
N PHE A 73 -2.57 -19.31 -13.36
CA PHE A 73 -3.23 -18.05 -13.69
C PHE A 73 -3.27 -17.91 -15.20
N ASP A 74 -4.48 -17.70 -15.72
CA ASP A 74 -4.68 -17.67 -17.15
C ASP A 74 -4.34 -16.29 -17.74
N TRP A 75 -3.04 -16.09 -17.98
CA TRP A 75 -2.51 -14.86 -18.58
C TRP A 75 -3.07 -14.56 -19.96
N ARG A 76 -3.44 -15.59 -20.74
CA ARG A 76 -4.02 -15.38 -22.06
C ARG A 76 -5.37 -14.69 -21.94
N PHE A 77 -6.21 -15.16 -21.03
CA PHE A 77 -7.50 -14.52 -20.78
C PHE A 77 -7.36 -13.19 -20.05
N ALA A 78 -6.42 -13.06 -19.11
CA ALA A 78 -6.12 -11.76 -18.49
C ALA A 78 -5.76 -10.72 -19.56
N ASN A 79 -4.87 -11.06 -20.48
CA ASN A 79 -4.48 -10.19 -21.60
C ASN A 79 -5.65 -9.88 -22.54
N THR A 80 -6.58 -10.82 -22.74
CA THR A 80 -7.78 -10.60 -23.54
C THR A 80 -8.73 -9.59 -22.89
N VAL A 81 -8.84 -9.60 -21.55
CA VAL A 81 -9.61 -8.58 -20.82
C VAL A 81 -8.92 -7.23 -20.90
N LEU A 82 -7.59 -7.21 -20.74
CA LEU A 82 -6.79 -5.98 -20.77
C LEU A 82 -6.74 -5.32 -22.15
N SER A 83 -6.82 -6.08 -23.24
CA SER A 83 -6.74 -5.56 -24.61
C SER A 83 -8.04 -4.95 -25.14
N LYS A 84 -9.13 -4.95 -24.35
CA LYS A 84 -10.43 -4.43 -24.82
C LYS A 84 -10.47 -2.90 -24.91
N THR A 85 -9.60 -2.23 -24.18
CA THR A 85 -9.57 -0.76 -24.10
C THR A 85 -8.16 -0.31 -23.74
N ASP A 86 -7.62 0.65 -24.49
CA ASP A 86 -6.24 1.13 -24.33
C ASP A 86 -6.03 1.94 -23.03
N ASP A 87 -7.11 2.44 -22.41
CA ASP A 87 -7.02 3.33 -21.25
C ASP A 87 -7.05 2.63 -19.88
N ILE A 88 -7.25 1.30 -19.84
CA ILE A 88 -7.32 0.57 -18.58
C ILE A 88 -5.94 0.51 -17.92
N ARG A 89 -5.85 0.87 -16.62
CA ARG A 89 -4.70 0.52 -15.79
C ARG A 89 -4.96 -0.80 -15.08
N ALA A 90 -3.92 -1.63 -14.98
CA ALA A 90 -4.03 -2.91 -14.31
C ALA A 90 -2.96 -3.10 -13.25
N ALA A 91 -3.35 -3.76 -12.17
CA ALA A 91 -2.48 -4.21 -11.12
C ALA A 91 -2.82 -5.65 -10.70
N CYS A 92 -1.84 -6.35 -10.14
CA CYS A 92 -1.98 -7.69 -9.60
C CYS A 92 -1.50 -7.67 -8.15
N LEU A 93 -2.42 -7.89 -7.21
CA LEU A 93 -2.17 -8.05 -5.79
C LEU A 93 -1.85 -9.51 -5.47
N ILE A 94 -0.65 -9.71 -4.92
CA ILE A 94 0.02 -11.01 -4.79
C ILE A 94 0.12 -11.37 -3.31
N GLY A 95 -0.59 -12.40 -2.91
CA GLY A 95 -0.55 -13.00 -1.58
C GLY A 95 0.82 -13.60 -1.25
N SER A 96 1.02 -13.88 0.04
CA SER A 96 2.29 -14.41 0.56
C SER A 96 2.74 -15.72 -0.10
N LEU A 97 1.79 -16.60 -0.45
CA LEU A 97 2.11 -17.85 -1.16
C LEU A 97 2.50 -17.61 -2.63
N CYS A 98 2.28 -16.42 -3.17
CA CYS A 98 2.53 -16.06 -4.55
C CYS A 98 3.82 -15.22 -4.75
N ASP A 99 4.67 -15.07 -3.74
CA ASP A 99 5.88 -14.22 -3.83
C ASP A 99 6.84 -14.58 -4.99
N GLY A 100 6.80 -15.83 -5.48
CA GLY A 100 7.58 -16.29 -6.64
C GLY A 100 7.00 -15.94 -8.01
N VAL A 101 5.76 -15.43 -8.09
CA VAL A 101 5.07 -15.11 -9.34
C VAL A 101 5.87 -14.16 -10.25
N PRO A 102 6.45 -13.05 -9.74
CA PRO A 102 7.24 -12.14 -10.59
C PRO A 102 8.40 -12.83 -11.33
N HIS A 103 8.96 -13.90 -10.73
CA HIS A 103 10.04 -14.67 -11.34
C HIS A 103 9.52 -15.78 -12.25
N ASN A 104 8.61 -16.62 -11.74
CA ASN A 104 8.13 -17.81 -12.43
C ASN A 104 7.27 -17.49 -13.65
N GLU A 105 6.56 -16.37 -13.62
CA GLU A 105 5.63 -15.95 -14.67
C GLU A 105 6.14 -14.74 -15.46
N ARG A 106 7.45 -14.44 -15.36
CA ARG A 106 8.08 -13.24 -15.94
C ARG A 106 7.81 -13.07 -17.43
N PHE A 107 7.75 -14.16 -18.19
CA PHE A 107 7.49 -14.11 -19.64
C PHE A 107 6.06 -13.69 -19.94
N ALA A 108 5.08 -14.19 -19.18
CA ALA A 108 3.68 -13.83 -19.35
C ALA A 108 3.40 -12.40 -18.89
N ILE A 109 4.05 -11.96 -17.80
CA ILE A 109 4.02 -10.57 -17.33
C ILE A 109 4.66 -9.63 -18.37
N SER A 110 5.82 -10.00 -18.93
CA SER A 110 6.50 -9.25 -19.97
C SER A 110 5.63 -9.11 -21.22
N GLU A 111 4.97 -10.19 -21.64
CA GLU A 111 4.05 -10.19 -22.77
C GLU A 111 2.85 -9.28 -22.51
N SER A 112 2.26 -9.32 -21.30
CA SER A 112 1.20 -8.39 -20.89
C SER A 112 1.63 -6.93 -21.01
N ASN A 113 2.84 -6.61 -20.53
CA ASN A 113 3.42 -5.27 -20.65
C ASN A 113 3.67 -4.88 -22.11
N ARG A 114 4.18 -5.80 -22.93
CA ARG A 114 4.44 -5.57 -24.35
C ARG A 114 3.15 -5.23 -25.10
N LEU A 115 2.08 -5.99 -24.87
CA LEU A 115 0.78 -5.75 -25.50
C LEU A 115 0.22 -4.37 -25.15
N ARG A 116 0.44 -3.90 -23.92
CA ARG A 116 -0.04 -2.58 -23.47
C ARG A 116 0.81 -1.43 -24.03
N LEU A 117 2.12 -1.61 -24.10
CA LEU A 117 3.03 -0.62 -24.69
C LEU A 117 2.92 -0.51 -26.22
N ALA A 118 2.36 -1.51 -26.90
CA ALA A 118 2.13 -1.47 -28.34
C ALA A 118 0.92 -0.61 -28.74
N SER A 119 0.09 -0.18 -27.79
CA SER A 119 -1.02 0.74 -28.05
C SER A 119 -0.48 2.15 -28.34
N SER A 120 -1.07 2.85 -29.31
CA SER A 120 -0.61 4.17 -29.80
C SER A 120 -0.71 5.30 -28.76
N SER A 121 -1.33 5.05 -27.61
CA SER A 121 -1.47 5.97 -26.47
C SER A 121 -0.65 5.55 -25.24
N ALA A 122 0.32 4.63 -25.40
CA ALA A 122 1.00 3.99 -24.29
C ALA A 122 1.83 4.96 -23.42
N ASP A 123 1.23 5.38 -22.31
CA ASP A 123 1.96 5.90 -21.16
C ASP A 123 2.71 4.73 -20.48
N VAL A 124 3.96 4.94 -20.04
CA VAL A 124 4.73 3.98 -19.26
C VAL A 124 3.96 3.53 -18.00
N ASN A 125 3.06 4.38 -17.51
CA ASN A 125 2.15 4.11 -16.39
C ASN A 125 1.06 3.05 -16.69
N GLN A 126 1.02 2.53 -17.93
CA GLN A 126 0.17 1.42 -18.35
C GLN A 126 0.88 0.06 -18.24
N LYS A 127 2.02 -0.08 -17.57
CA LYS A 127 2.52 -1.42 -17.23
C LYS A 127 1.60 -2.10 -16.23
N LEU A 128 1.60 -3.44 -16.21
CA LEU A 128 0.96 -4.21 -15.16
C LEU A 128 1.76 -4.05 -13.88
N LEU A 129 1.15 -3.41 -12.88
CA LEU A 129 1.77 -3.21 -11.58
C LEU A 129 1.62 -4.47 -10.72
N LEU A 130 2.73 -5.04 -10.26
CA LEU A 130 2.71 -6.16 -9.31
C LEU A 130 2.88 -5.63 -7.90
N ILE A 131 1.91 -5.90 -7.03
CA ILE A 131 1.87 -5.40 -5.66
C ILE A 131 1.85 -6.61 -4.73
N LYS A 132 2.82 -6.70 -3.81
CA LYS A 132 2.74 -7.71 -2.75
C LYS A 132 1.65 -7.32 -1.76
N SER A 133 0.91 -8.29 -1.25
CA SER A 133 -0.18 -8.10 -0.28
C SER A 133 0.27 -7.24 0.90
N HIS A 134 1.41 -7.54 1.53
CA HIS A 134 1.96 -6.75 2.63
C HIS A 134 2.46 -5.34 2.25
N ALA A 135 2.52 -5.02 0.95
CA ALA A 135 2.94 -3.73 0.42
C ALA A 135 1.77 -2.92 -0.16
N TRP A 136 0.52 -3.39 -0.01
CA TRP A 136 -0.63 -2.81 -0.68
C TRP A 136 -0.78 -1.32 -0.39
N ASN A 137 -0.58 -0.92 0.87
CA ASN A 137 -0.72 0.45 1.36
C ASN A 137 0.33 1.42 0.79
N GLN A 138 1.35 0.92 0.12
CA GLN A 138 2.44 1.72 -0.45
C GLN A 138 2.27 2.00 -1.93
N SER A 139 1.56 1.14 -2.65
CA SER A 139 1.45 1.20 -4.11
C SER A 139 0.01 1.39 -4.57
N LEU A 140 -0.95 0.75 -3.90
CA LEU A 140 -2.35 0.75 -4.31
C LEU A 140 -3.00 2.14 -4.23
N PRO A 141 -2.76 2.98 -3.21
CA PRO A 141 -3.32 4.34 -3.16
C PRO A 141 -2.95 5.20 -4.37
N ALA A 142 -1.66 5.37 -4.66
CA ALA A 142 -1.20 6.17 -5.80
C ALA A 142 -1.69 5.59 -7.15
N TRP A 143 -1.75 4.26 -7.26
CA TRP A 143 -2.29 3.60 -8.45
C TRP A 143 -3.79 3.87 -8.66
N LEU A 144 -4.61 3.84 -7.61
CA LEU A 144 -6.04 4.18 -7.69
C LEU A 144 -6.25 5.66 -8.01
N ASP A 145 -5.49 6.54 -7.37
CA ASP A 145 -5.65 8.00 -7.48
C ASP A 145 -5.17 8.57 -8.81
N GLY A 146 -4.59 7.74 -9.70
CA GLY A 146 -4.05 8.23 -10.97
C GLY A 146 -2.83 9.15 -10.82
N THR A 147 -2.41 9.45 -9.58
CA THR A 147 -1.33 10.37 -9.28
C THR A 147 -0.01 9.62 -9.22
N ASP A 148 0.49 9.16 -10.37
CA ASP A 148 1.92 8.81 -10.48
C ASP A 148 2.80 10.07 -10.45
N VAL A 149 2.20 11.25 -10.60
CA VAL A 149 2.89 12.53 -10.50
C VAL A 149 3.31 12.75 -9.05
N SER A 150 4.63 12.72 -8.84
CA SER A 150 5.33 13.16 -7.63
C SER A 150 4.95 14.60 -7.30
N GLN A 151 3.79 14.80 -6.69
CA GLN A 151 3.51 16.09 -6.07
C GLN A 151 4.57 16.31 -5.00
N PRO A 152 5.27 17.45 -5.01
CA PRO A 152 6.29 17.72 -4.01
C PRO A 152 5.61 17.68 -2.64
N ILE A 153 6.08 16.76 -1.79
CA ILE A 153 5.64 16.68 -0.41
C ILE A 153 6.36 17.78 0.33
N ILE A 154 5.70 18.93 0.48
CA ILE A 154 6.25 20.05 1.23
C ILE A 154 5.97 19.79 2.71
N ALA A 155 7.01 19.45 3.47
CA ALA A 155 6.93 19.36 4.91
C ALA A 155 6.58 20.74 5.48
N THR A 156 5.41 20.84 6.11
CA THR A 156 4.93 22.10 6.69
C THR A 156 5.47 22.37 8.09
N THR A 157 5.99 21.33 8.75
CA THR A 157 6.55 21.39 10.11
C THR A 157 7.80 20.53 10.17
N LYS A 158 8.88 21.10 10.71
CA LYS A 158 10.10 20.33 10.99
C LYS A 158 9.83 19.41 12.18
N LYS A 159 10.38 18.20 12.11
CA LYS A 159 10.20 17.14 13.10
C LYS A 159 11.57 16.58 13.45
N THR A 160 11.70 16.03 14.65
CA THR A 160 12.84 15.25 15.10
C THR A 160 12.49 13.77 14.99
N VAL A 161 13.18 13.06 14.12
CA VAL A 161 12.92 11.66 13.80
C VAL A 161 14.06 10.78 14.29
N ALA A 162 13.73 9.73 15.03
CA ALA A 162 14.69 8.70 15.41
C ALA A 162 14.57 7.48 14.49
N VAL A 163 15.67 7.03 13.90
CA VAL A 163 15.75 5.80 13.11
C VAL A 163 16.45 4.74 13.95
N ILE A 164 15.76 3.66 14.27
CA ILE A 164 16.27 2.56 15.09
C ILE A 164 16.60 1.38 14.18
N ALA A 165 17.89 1.18 13.92
CA ALA A 165 18.39 0.11 13.04
C ALA A 165 19.73 -0.46 13.52
N ALA A 166 20.03 -1.71 13.19
CA ALA A 166 21.19 -2.42 13.75
C ALA A 166 22.53 -1.89 13.25
N THR A 167 22.53 -1.36 12.03
CA THR A 167 23.70 -0.88 11.31
C THR A 167 23.41 0.46 10.66
N PHE A 168 24.45 1.26 10.44
CA PHE A 168 24.33 2.51 9.71
C PHE A 168 23.83 2.27 8.29
N ALA A 169 24.32 1.23 7.60
CA ALA A 169 23.90 0.90 6.24
C ALA A 169 22.38 0.61 6.11
N ALA A 170 21.72 0.10 7.16
CA ALA A 170 20.27 -0.07 7.15
C ALA A 170 19.53 1.26 7.43
N ALA A 171 20.11 2.14 8.25
CA ALA A 171 19.53 3.44 8.59
C ALA A 171 19.73 4.50 7.50
N GLU A 172 20.90 4.52 6.84
CA GLU A 172 21.40 5.57 5.96
C GLU A 172 20.36 5.99 4.89
N PRO A 173 19.74 5.08 4.11
CA PRO A 173 18.74 5.50 3.11
C PRO A 173 17.52 6.19 3.73
N ILE A 174 17.16 5.83 4.97
CA ILE A 174 16.04 6.43 5.70
C ILE A 174 16.47 7.81 6.23
N LEU A 175 17.71 7.93 6.75
CA LEU A 175 18.27 9.20 7.22
C LEU A 175 18.32 10.24 6.10
N ASP A 176 18.83 9.85 4.93
CA ASP A 176 18.95 10.74 3.77
C ASP A 176 17.58 11.25 3.33
N LEU A 177 16.60 10.34 3.18
CA LEU A 177 15.23 10.72 2.82
C LEU A 177 14.61 11.70 3.82
N ILE A 178 14.81 11.49 5.13
CA ILE A 178 14.28 12.37 6.17
C ILE A 178 14.96 13.74 6.13
N SER A 179 16.27 13.76 5.91
CA SER A 179 17.07 14.97 5.80
C SER A 179 16.68 15.79 4.56
N ASP A 180 16.45 15.14 3.42
CA ASP A 180 15.99 15.77 2.17
C ASP A 180 14.61 16.43 2.32
N LEU A 181 13.77 15.90 3.20
CA LEU A 181 12.47 16.51 3.57
C LEU A 181 12.62 17.66 4.59
N GLY A 182 13.83 17.96 5.04
CA GLY A 182 14.15 19.07 5.94
C GLY A 182 13.91 18.79 7.43
N HIS A 183 13.75 17.53 7.81
CA HIS A 183 13.61 17.11 9.22
C HIS A 183 14.97 16.90 9.89
N SER A 184 15.01 16.99 11.22
CA SER A 184 16.17 16.58 12.01
C SER A 184 16.09 15.08 12.26
N VAL A 185 17.19 14.36 12.05
CA VAL A 185 17.21 12.90 12.15
C VAL A 185 18.40 12.40 12.95
N VAL A 186 18.19 11.34 13.72
CA VAL A 186 19.25 10.64 14.46
C VAL A 186 19.11 9.13 14.29
N TRP A 187 20.24 8.47 14.07
CA TRP A 187 20.30 7.01 14.11
C TRP A 187 20.61 6.52 15.53
N ILE A 188 19.83 5.54 15.98
CA ILE A 188 19.96 4.91 17.29
C ILE A 188 20.18 3.40 17.09
N ARG A 189 21.34 2.91 17.52
CA ARG A 189 21.72 1.48 17.40
C ARG A 189 21.20 0.60 18.54
N SER A 190 20.85 1.20 19.68
CA SER A 190 20.24 0.49 20.80
C SER A 190 19.11 1.34 21.37
N PRO A 191 17.86 0.83 21.41
CA PRO A 191 16.73 1.57 21.98
C PRO A 191 16.91 1.87 23.48
N GLU A 192 17.81 1.15 24.16
CA GLU A 192 18.21 1.40 25.56
C GLU A 192 19.13 2.62 25.71
N SER A 193 19.56 3.24 24.61
CA SER A 193 20.25 4.53 24.62
C SER A 193 19.25 5.67 24.87
N VAL A 194 18.64 5.71 26.07
CA VAL A 194 17.59 6.64 26.53
C VAL A 194 18.04 8.12 26.63
N ARG A 195 19.00 8.55 25.82
CA ARG A 195 19.58 9.90 25.88
C ARG A 195 18.91 10.89 24.92
N VAL A 196 18.15 10.42 23.94
CA VAL A 196 17.51 11.30 22.96
C VAL A 196 16.11 11.69 23.47
N ARG A 197 15.88 12.99 23.65
CA ARG A 197 14.61 13.57 24.09
C ARG A 197 13.94 14.32 22.93
N ASN A 198 12.67 14.65 23.09
CA ASN A 198 11.90 15.43 22.11
C ASN A 198 11.86 14.77 20.73
N ILE A 199 11.63 13.46 20.70
CA ILE A 199 11.42 12.71 19.47
C ILE A 199 9.95 12.79 19.10
N ASP A 200 9.66 13.39 17.95
CA ASP A 200 8.30 13.48 17.40
C ASP A 200 7.88 12.17 16.73
N GLN A 201 8.83 11.52 16.04
CA GLN A 201 8.56 10.30 15.27
C GLN A 201 9.70 9.29 15.39
N VAL A 202 9.35 8.00 15.44
CA VAL A 202 10.31 6.89 15.52
C VAL A 202 10.07 5.94 14.37
N ILE A 203 11.13 5.58 13.65
CA ILE A 203 11.10 4.57 12.60
C ILE A 203 11.92 3.38 13.06
N TRP A 204 11.26 2.24 13.18
CA TRP A 204 11.86 0.97 13.54
C TRP A 204 12.22 0.18 12.30
N ASP A 205 13.48 -0.21 12.16
CA ASP A 205 13.93 -1.15 11.14
C ASP A 205 13.93 -2.58 11.68
N ASP A 206 13.49 -3.55 10.87
CA ASP A 206 13.43 -4.95 11.26
C ASP A 206 14.78 -5.60 11.62
N SER A 207 15.91 -4.97 11.26
CA SER A 207 17.23 -5.41 11.71
C SER A 207 17.43 -5.31 13.24
N LEU A 208 16.73 -4.41 13.93
CA LEU A 208 16.66 -4.35 15.41
C LEU A 208 15.28 -4.67 15.96
N ALA A 209 14.23 -4.31 15.22
CA ALA A 209 12.85 -4.51 15.61
C ALA A 209 12.25 -5.66 14.81
N SER A 210 12.82 -6.85 14.96
CA SER A 210 12.28 -8.07 14.36
C SER A 210 10.81 -8.26 14.76
N PRO A 211 10.00 -8.95 13.93
CA PRO A 211 8.61 -9.21 14.25
C PRO A 211 8.45 -9.81 15.65
N ALA A 212 7.56 -9.25 16.45
CA ALA A 212 7.41 -9.60 17.84
C ALA A 212 5.94 -9.58 18.27
N THR A 213 5.67 -10.05 19.49
CA THR A 213 4.33 -10.02 20.08
C THR A 213 3.89 -8.59 20.39
N PHE A 214 2.60 -8.42 20.65
CA PHE A 214 2.04 -7.16 21.12
C PHE A 214 2.77 -6.61 22.37
N GLN A 215 3.09 -7.46 23.36
CA GLN A 215 3.77 -6.99 24.59
C GLN A 215 5.17 -6.46 24.29
N THR A 216 5.93 -7.13 23.44
CA THR A 216 7.28 -6.68 23.05
C THR A 216 7.21 -5.38 22.27
N TRP A 217 6.27 -5.24 21.33
CA TRP A 217 6.08 -3.98 20.61
C TRP A 217 5.67 -2.84 21.53
N ARG A 218 4.78 -3.11 22.49
CA ARG A 218 4.35 -2.12 23.47
C ARG A 218 5.51 -1.64 24.32
N HIS A 219 6.36 -2.56 24.77
CA HIS A 219 7.56 -2.19 25.51
C HIS A 219 8.51 -1.34 24.65
N ARG A 220 8.72 -1.69 23.37
CA ARG A 220 9.55 -0.90 22.43
C ARG A 220 9.02 0.52 22.24
N THR A 221 7.71 0.68 22.00
CA THR A 221 7.11 2.00 21.79
C THR A 221 7.17 2.83 23.07
N GLU A 222 6.84 2.25 24.23
CA GLU A 222 6.90 2.92 25.54
C GLU A 222 8.34 3.29 25.96
N SER A 223 9.36 2.51 25.60
CA SER A 223 10.75 2.79 25.99
C SER A 223 11.37 3.98 25.26
N VAL A 224 10.86 4.32 24.06
CA VAL A 224 11.38 5.42 23.22
C VAL A 224 10.43 6.62 23.21
N ALA A 225 9.15 6.42 23.51
CA ALA A 225 8.16 7.50 23.56
C ALA A 225 8.49 8.51 24.67
N THR A 226 9.26 9.53 24.32
CA THR A 226 9.57 10.65 25.23
C THR A 226 8.40 11.60 25.42
N GLN A 227 7.36 11.49 24.57
CA GLN A 227 6.16 12.31 24.59
C GLN A 227 4.92 11.44 24.32
N LYS A 228 3.74 11.88 24.80
CA LYS A 228 2.47 11.15 24.63
C LYS A 228 2.03 10.99 23.17
N ASN A 229 2.55 11.80 22.26
CA ASN A 229 2.14 11.85 20.85
C ASN A 229 3.22 11.36 19.87
N THR A 230 4.29 10.72 20.35
CA THR A 230 5.32 10.18 19.46
C THR A 230 4.68 9.17 18.50
N LYS A 231 4.76 9.42 17.19
CA LYS A 231 4.28 8.47 16.18
C LYS A 231 5.35 7.42 15.87
N HIS A 232 4.93 6.21 15.59
CA HIS A 232 5.84 5.10 15.29
C HIS A 232 5.55 4.50 13.91
N ALA A 233 6.61 4.27 13.14
CA ALA A 233 6.57 3.47 11.91
C ALA A 233 7.48 2.24 12.05
N TRP A 234 7.11 1.13 11.40
CA TRP A 234 7.91 -0.08 11.33
C TRP A 234 8.16 -0.47 9.88
N ILE A 235 9.43 -0.64 9.51
CA ILE A 235 9.87 -1.06 8.18
C ILE A 235 10.40 -2.49 8.29
N ALA A 236 9.77 -3.42 7.58
CA ALA A 236 10.08 -4.84 7.65
C ALA A 236 10.17 -5.50 6.27
N SER A 237 10.91 -6.59 6.13
CA SER A 237 11.14 -7.21 4.83
C SER A 237 9.89 -7.86 4.20
N SER A 238 9.06 -8.51 5.02
CA SER A 238 7.79 -9.12 4.58
C SER A 238 6.89 -9.30 5.80
N PRO A 239 6.33 -8.19 6.34
CA PRO A 239 5.54 -8.27 7.57
C PRO A 239 4.27 -9.07 7.31
N ARG A 240 4.03 -10.10 8.13
CA ARG A 240 2.78 -10.87 8.08
C ARG A 240 1.65 -10.06 8.71
N ILE A 241 0.41 -10.45 8.43
CA ILE A 241 -0.77 -9.74 8.94
C ILE A 241 -0.80 -9.73 10.45
N ASP A 242 -0.62 -10.89 11.09
CA ASP A 242 -0.62 -11.04 12.54
C ASP A 242 0.50 -10.24 13.23
N GLN A 243 1.65 -10.12 12.56
CA GLN A 243 2.78 -9.30 13.01
C GLN A 243 2.46 -7.80 12.89
N SER A 244 1.85 -7.41 11.77
CA SER A 244 1.41 -6.03 11.51
C SER A 244 0.32 -5.62 12.51
N ASP A 245 -0.65 -6.50 12.76
CA ASP A 245 -1.72 -6.32 13.75
C ASP A 245 -1.14 -6.16 15.16
N SER A 246 -0.15 -6.98 15.51
CA SER A 246 0.52 -6.92 16.81
C SER A 246 1.26 -5.58 17.00
N ALA A 247 1.97 -5.12 15.97
CA ALA A 247 2.65 -3.83 15.98
C ALA A 247 1.65 -2.66 16.08
N ARG A 248 0.60 -2.66 15.24
CA ARG A 248 -0.43 -1.60 15.24
C ARG A 248 -1.16 -1.49 16.57
N ARG A 249 -1.56 -2.62 17.15
CA ARG A 249 -2.21 -2.66 18.47
C ARG A 249 -1.33 -2.05 19.56
N ALA A 250 -0.01 -2.18 19.43
CA ALA A 250 0.99 -1.64 20.35
C ALA A 250 1.37 -0.17 20.09
N GLY A 251 0.69 0.51 19.16
CA GLY A 251 0.91 1.93 18.87
C GLY A 251 1.83 2.22 17.69
N VAL A 252 2.12 1.23 16.83
CA VAL A 252 2.79 1.49 15.54
C VAL A 252 1.75 2.01 14.54
N ASP A 253 1.86 3.28 14.15
CA ASP A 253 0.93 3.94 13.24
C ASP A 253 1.05 3.44 11.80
N LEU A 254 2.29 3.20 11.34
CA LEU A 254 2.58 2.82 9.97
C LEU A 254 3.44 1.55 9.91
N VAL A 255 3.05 0.61 9.06
CA VAL A 255 3.88 -0.56 8.71
C VAL A 255 4.20 -0.49 7.21
N LEU A 256 5.48 -0.57 6.87
CA LEU A 256 6.00 -0.59 5.51
C LEU A 256 6.79 -1.87 5.28
N SER A 257 6.70 -2.40 4.06
CA SER A 257 7.50 -3.53 3.61
C SER A 257 8.72 -3.10 2.80
N LYS A 258 9.85 -3.79 2.92
CA LYS A 258 11.01 -3.59 2.04
C LYS A 258 10.83 -4.32 0.70
N PRO A 259 11.27 -3.75 -0.43
CA PRO A 259 11.65 -2.35 -0.58
C PRO A 259 10.42 -1.45 -0.36
N PHE A 260 10.60 -0.37 0.41
CA PHE A 260 9.48 0.51 0.75
C PHE A 260 9.37 1.68 -0.22
N SER A 261 8.16 2.22 -0.35
CA SER A 261 7.91 3.45 -1.12
C SER A 261 8.36 4.67 -0.32
N CYS A 262 9.37 5.40 -0.82
CA CYS A 262 9.79 6.68 -0.20
C CYS A 262 8.60 7.62 -0.04
N ARG A 263 7.71 7.68 -1.03
CA ARG A 263 6.49 8.50 -0.98
C ARG A 263 5.58 8.14 0.19
N ALA A 264 5.36 6.86 0.47
CA ALA A 264 4.53 6.44 1.59
C ALA A 264 5.11 6.91 2.93
N LEU A 265 6.43 6.80 3.10
CA LEU A 265 7.11 7.31 4.27
C LEU A 265 7.06 8.84 4.35
N SER A 266 7.36 9.55 3.25
CA SER A 266 7.29 11.01 3.18
C SER A 266 5.90 11.54 3.51
N GLN A 267 4.83 10.89 3.04
CA GLN A 267 3.45 11.27 3.36
C GLN A 267 3.18 11.17 4.87
N TRP A 268 3.61 10.08 5.50
CA TRP A 268 3.46 9.92 6.95
C TRP A 268 4.31 10.90 7.77
N LEU A 269 5.52 11.23 7.30
CA LEU A 269 6.35 12.29 7.87
C LEU A 269 5.70 13.67 7.72
N ALA A 270 5.00 13.92 6.61
CA ALA A 270 4.33 15.19 6.34
C ALA A 270 2.93 15.33 6.98
N GLU A 271 2.33 14.23 7.46
CA GLU A 271 1.05 14.29 8.17
C GLU A 271 1.13 15.30 9.31
N LYS A 272 0.34 16.36 9.18
CA LYS A 272 0.15 17.32 10.26
C LYS A 272 -0.40 16.55 11.45
N GLU A 273 0.10 16.87 12.64
CA GLU A 273 -0.67 16.58 13.84
C GLU A 273 -1.98 17.33 13.65
N SER A 274 -3.04 16.61 13.29
CA SER A 274 -4.38 17.06 13.57
C SER A 274 -4.36 17.24 15.08
N ILE A 275 -4.15 18.48 15.53
CA ILE A 275 -4.43 18.89 16.90
C ILE A 275 -5.84 18.35 17.11
N ARG A 276 -5.95 17.30 17.92
CA ARG A 276 -7.22 16.68 18.26
C ARG A 276 -7.93 17.69 19.17
N GLU A 277 -8.41 18.78 18.60
CA GLU A 277 -9.43 19.60 19.21
C GLU A 277 -10.69 18.73 19.29
N GLY A 278 -10.80 17.96 20.38
CA GLY A 278 -12.06 17.42 20.91
C GLY A 278 -12.94 16.54 20.03
N GLY A 279 -12.50 16.10 18.85
CA GLY A 279 -13.34 15.39 17.88
C GLY A 279 -12.79 14.02 17.51
N SER A 280 -13.36 12.97 18.11
CA SER A 280 -13.20 11.56 17.71
C SER A 280 -13.34 11.35 16.19
N ARG A 281 -12.22 11.37 15.45
CA ARG A 281 -12.17 10.96 14.04
C ARG A 281 -10.98 10.02 13.82
N LEU A 282 -11.29 8.88 13.20
CA LEU A 282 -10.42 7.81 12.67
C LEU A 282 -10.22 6.50 13.47
N GLN A 283 -10.88 6.27 14.61
CA GLN A 283 -10.90 4.93 15.24
C GLN A 283 -12.27 4.23 15.30
N ASN A 284 -13.32 4.79 14.68
CA ASN A 284 -14.70 4.27 14.83
C ASN A 284 -15.30 3.55 13.61
N THR A 285 -14.49 3.05 12.66
CA THR A 285 -15.02 2.38 11.46
C THR A 285 -14.65 0.90 11.33
N LEU A 286 -14.41 0.20 12.44
CA LEU A 286 -14.25 -1.27 12.45
C LEU A 286 -15.07 -2.00 13.53
N ALA A 287 -15.81 -1.29 14.40
CA ALA A 287 -16.53 -1.91 15.53
C ALA A 287 -18.07 -1.91 15.43
N LYS A 288 -18.69 -1.44 14.33
CA LYS A 288 -20.16 -1.26 14.25
C LYS A 288 -20.89 -1.98 13.10
N ARG A 289 -20.40 -3.14 12.64
CA ARG A 289 -21.16 -3.99 11.68
C ARG A 289 -21.35 -5.46 12.06
N SER A 290 -21.19 -5.82 13.34
CA SER A 290 -21.48 -7.19 13.84
C SER A 290 -22.81 -7.33 14.60
N LYS A 291 -23.82 -6.51 14.29
CA LYS A 291 -25.19 -6.67 14.83
C LYS A 291 -26.27 -6.26 13.83
N VAL A 292 -26.34 -6.93 12.68
CA VAL A 292 -27.59 -7.07 11.89
C VAL A 292 -27.53 -8.41 11.16
N ALA A 293 -27.82 -9.49 11.88
CA ALA A 293 -28.26 -10.78 11.36
C ALA A 293 -28.57 -11.69 12.56
N ALA A 294 -29.72 -11.41 13.18
CA ALA A 294 -30.52 -12.35 13.96
C ALA A 294 -31.97 -12.01 13.65
#